data_AF-A0A1E5KZ64-F1
#
_entry.id   AF-A0A1E5KZ64-F1
#
_cell.length_a   1.000
_cell.length_b   1.000
_cell.length_c   1.000
_cell.angle_alpha   90.00
_cell.angle_beta   90.00
_cell.angle_gamma   90.00
#
_symmetry.space_group_name_H-M   'P 1'
#
loop_
_entity.id
_entity.type
_entity.pdbx_description
1 polymer ?
#
loop_
_entity_poly.entity_id
_entity_poly.type
_entity_poly.pdbx_seq_one_letter_code
_entity_poly.pdbx_strand_id
1 'polypeptide(L)'
;MDTEEQILADYKRKQQQFEEQEESIQEFRRKGEQLVEETYSSIRYKVQDSALDSEPLDFAQEELSRLEENYVFALEIEKKKLIREQEENEQQYYQAMKELKESEK
;
A
#
# COMPACT_ATOMS: atom_id res chain seq x y z
N MET A 1 30.29 -19.06 -5.40
CA MET A 1 29.16 -18.34 -6.01
C MET A 1 29.77 -17.27 -6.86
N ASP A 2 29.36 -17.23 -8.12
CA ASP A 2 29.81 -16.21 -9.06
C ASP A 2 29.29 -14.83 -8.63
N THR A 3 30.05 -13.76 -8.88
CA THR A 3 29.67 -12.40 -8.46
C THR A 3 28.38 -11.96 -9.18
N GLU A 4 28.21 -12.38 -10.43
CA GLU A 4 26.98 -12.17 -11.20
C GLU A 4 25.77 -12.89 -10.55
N GLU A 5 25.94 -14.14 -10.13
CA GLU A 5 24.89 -14.91 -9.45
C GLU A 5 24.43 -14.24 -8.15
N GLN A 6 25.36 -13.61 -7.41
CA GLN A 6 25.04 -12.88 -6.18
C GLN A 6 24.23 -11.61 -6.46
N ILE A 7 24.64 -10.80 -7.44
CA ILE A 7 23.92 -9.60 -7.87
C ILE A 7 22.49 -9.95 -8.31
N LEU A 8 22.34 -11.02 -9.10
CA LEU A 8 21.04 -11.48 -9.55
C LEU A 8 20.18 -12.02 -8.39
N ALA A 9 20.77 -12.76 -7.45
CA ALA A 9 20.05 -13.30 -6.30
C ALA A 9 19.52 -12.19 -5.38
N ASP A 10 20.32 -11.16 -5.12
CA ASP A 10 19.92 -10.02 -4.28
C ASP A 10 18.82 -9.19 -4.94
N TYR A 11 18.93 -8.94 -6.25
CA TYR A 11 17.88 -8.28 -7.02
C TYR A 11 16.55 -9.03 -6.95
N LYS A 12 16.58 -10.35 -7.20
CA LYS A 12 15.37 -11.21 -7.14
C LYS A 12 14.76 -11.26 -5.74
N ARG A 13 15.59 -11.30 -4.69
CA ARG A 13 15.10 -11.29 -3.30
C ARG A 13 14.36 -10.00 -2.99
N LYS A 14 14.92 -8.85 -3.39
CA LYS A 14 14.25 -7.56 -3.21
C LYS A 14 12.94 -7.47 -4.01
N GLN A 15 12.92 -7.99 -5.24
CA GLN A 15 11.69 -8.06 -6.04
C GLN A 15 10.59 -8.86 -5.32
N GLN A 16 10.90 -10.03 -4.75
CA GLN A 16 9.94 -10.81 -3.96
C GLN A 16 9.43 -10.03 -2.74
N GLN A 17 10.31 -9.31 -2.03
CA GLN A 17 9.89 -8.48 -0.90
C GLN A 17 8.95 -7.35 -1.32
N PHE A 18 9.17 -6.76 -2.49
CA PHE A 18 8.27 -5.75 -3.02
C PHE A 18 6.91 -6.33 -3.42
N GLU A 19 6.87 -7.51 -4.02
CA GLU A 19 5.61 -8.23 -4.33
C GLU A 19 4.79 -8.48 -3.05
N GLU A 20 5.43 -8.95 -1.98
CA GLU A 20 4.79 -9.16 -0.66
C GLU A 20 4.25 -7.84 -0.07
N GLN A 21 5.00 -6.74 -0.22
CA GLN A 21 4.56 -5.42 0.24
C GLN A 21 3.38 -4.87 -0.59
N GLU A 22 3.37 -5.08 -1.90
CA GLU A 22 2.25 -4.72 -2.76
C GLU A 22 0.99 -5.50 -2.38
N GLU A 23 1.11 -6.81 -2.17
CA GLU A 23 0.01 -7.65 -1.73
C GLU A 23 -0.56 -7.17 -0.39
N SER A 24 0.31 -6.86 0.57
CA SER A 24 -0.07 -6.30 1.87
C SER A 24 -0.84 -4.97 1.74
N ILE A 25 -0.36 -4.04 0.91
CA ILE A 25 -1.04 -2.76 0.65
C ILE A 25 -2.44 -3.01 0.06
N GLN A 26 -2.56 -3.97 -0.88
CA GLN A 26 -3.86 -4.33 -1.46
C GLN A 26 -4.80 -4.96 -0.44
N GLU A 27 -4.30 -5.85 0.42
CA GLU A 27 -5.11 -6.44 1.48
C GLU A 27 -5.61 -5.38 2.46
N PHE A 28 -4.74 -4.46 2.88
CA PHE A 28 -5.13 -3.38 3.77
C PHE A 28 -6.23 -2.54 3.13
N ARG A 29 -6.04 -2.13 1.88
CA ARG A 29 -7.06 -1.40 1.14
C ARG A 29 -8.42 -2.11 1.14
N ARG A 30 -8.46 -3.40 0.78
CA ARG A 30 -9.70 -4.19 0.74
C ARG A 30 -10.36 -4.29 2.12
N LYS A 31 -9.57 -4.54 3.17
CA LYS A 31 -10.06 -4.60 4.56
C LYS A 31 -10.61 -3.25 5.02
N GLY A 32 -9.95 -2.15 4.65
CA GLY A 32 -10.40 -0.80 4.92
C GLY A 32 -11.73 -0.48 4.24
N GLU A 33 -11.83 -0.74 2.93
CA GLU A 33 -13.07 -0.56 2.15
C GLU A 33 -14.23 -1.37 2.76
N GLN A 34 -14.00 -2.63 3.11
CA GLN A 34 -15.01 -3.47 3.77
C GLN A 34 -15.46 -2.89 5.13
N LEU A 35 -14.51 -2.47 5.98
CA LEU A 35 -14.82 -1.92 7.30
C LEU A 35 -15.64 -0.63 7.21
N VAL A 36 -15.32 0.22 6.23
CA VAL A 36 -16.06 1.44 5.93
C VAL A 36 -17.51 1.11 5.52
N GLU A 37 -17.70 0.20 4.57
CA GLU A 37 -19.03 -0.23 4.12
C GLU A 37 -19.87 -0.83 5.27
N GLU A 38 -19.27 -1.69 6.09
CA GLU A 38 -19.89 -2.30 7.26
C GLU A 38 -20.30 -1.24 8.31
N THR A 39 -19.45 -0.24 8.51
CA THR A 39 -19.69 0.85 9.47
C THR A 39 -20.83 1.74 9.01
N TYR A 40 -20.82 2.19 7.75
CA TYR A 40 -21.92 2.98 7.18
C TYR A 40 -23.26 2.23 7.21
N SER A 41 -23.23 0.94 6.85
CA SER A 41 -24.42 0.08 6.90
C SER A 41 -24.97 -0.07 8.32
N SER A 42 -24.09 -0.28 9.30
CA SER A 42 -24.45 -0.40 10.71
C SER A 42 -25.05 0.89 11.26
N ILE A 43 -24.46 2.04 10.90
CA ILE A 43 -24.96 3.36 11.26
C ILE A 43 -26.36 3.57 10.68
N ARG A 44 -26.54 3.33 9.37
CA ARG A 44 -27.83 3.47 8.71
C ARG A 44 -28.92 2.60 9.33
N TYR A 45 -28.60 1.34 9.67
CA TYR A 45 -29.53 0.42 10.30
C TYR A 45 -29.98 0.92 11.69
N LYS A 46 -29.04 1.33 12.54
CA LYS A 46 -29.35 1.82 13.89
C LYS A 46 -30.19 3.11 13.86
N VAL A 47 -29.93 3.97 12.88
CA VAL A 47 -30.66 5.23 12.70
C VAL A 47 -32.09 4.97 12.26
N GLN A 48 -32.30 4.05 11.32
CA GLN A 48 -33.66 3.73 10.84
C GLN A 48 -34.58 3.23 11.97
N ASP A 49 -34.00 2.63 13.01
CA ASP A 49 -34.71 2.12 14.19
C ASP A 49 -34.93 3.19 15.29
N SER A 50 -34.22 4.31 15.23
CA SER A 50 -34.26 5.37 16.23
C SER A 50 -34.84 6.66 15.67
N ALA A 51 -35.92 7.19 16.24
CA ALA A 51 -36.45 8.52 15.92
C ALA A 51 -35.53 9.65 16.44
N LEU A 52 -34.22 9.52 16.22
CA LEU A 52 -33.18 10.44 16.67
C LEU A 52 -33.06 11.63 15.71
N ASP A 53 -32.68 12.77 16.27
CA ASP A 53 -32.28 13.97 15.54
C ASP A 53 -31.07 13.66 14.65
N SER A 54 -31.04 14.18 13.42
CA SER A 54 -30.05 13.76 12.40
C SER A 54 -28.66 14.37 12.60
N GLU A 55 -28.55 15.46 13.37
CA GLU A 55 -27.29 16.23 13.48
C GLU A 55 -26.09 15.44 14.04
N PRO A 56 -26.21 14.65 15.14
CA PRO A 56 -25.09 13.83 15.62
C PRO A 56 -24.70 12.71 14.66
N LEU A 57 -25.65 12.25 13.85
CA LEU A 57 -25.43 11.23 12.83
C LEU A 57 -24.68 11.81 11.63
N ASP A 58 -25.14 12.96 11.13
CA ASP A 58 -24.53 13.65 10.01
C ASP A 58 -23.06 13.98 10.35
N PHE A 59 -22.80 14.42 11.59
CA PHE A 59 -21.45 14.61 12.10
C PHE A 59 -20.62 13.31 12.11
N ALA A 60 -21.18 12.20 12.57
CA ALA A 60 -20.47 10.92 12.59
C ALA A 60 -20.13 10.39 11.18
N GLN A 61 -21.02 10.61 10.20
CA GLN A 61 -20.78 10.26 8.80
C GLN A 61 -19.67 11.13 8.18
N GLU A 62 -19.65 12.43 8.51
CA GLU A 62 -18.62 13.34 8.04
C GLU A 62 -17.23 12.96 8.59
N GLU A 63 -17.14 12.66 9.89
CA GLU A 63 -15.89 12.22 10.50
C GLU A 63 -15.40 10.87 9.95
N LEU A 64 -16.32 9.93 9.67
CA LEU A 64 -15.97 8.68 8.99
C LEU A 64 -15.46 8.90 7.57
N SER A 65 -16.09 9.79 6.81
CA SER A 65 -15.64 10.16 5.46
C SER A 65 -14.22 10.73 5.49
N ARG A 66 -13.94 11.63 6.45
CA ARG A 66 -12.59 12.20 6.63
C ARG A 66 -11.55 11.14 7.00
N LEU A 67 -11.91 10.18 7.86
CA LEU A 67 -11.01 9.08 8.22
C LEU A 67 -10.72 8.18 7.02
N GLU A 68 -11.73 7.87 6.21
CA GLU A 68 -11.58 7.11 4.97
C GLU A 68 -10.64 7.82 3.98
N GLU A 69 -10.84 9.13 3.75
CA GLU A 69 -9.98 9.93 2.87
C GLU A 69 -8.52 9.93 3.35
N ASN A 70 -8.30 10.15 4.65
CA ASN A 70 -6.97 10.12 5.24
C ASN A 70 -6.30 8.74 5.10
N TYR A 71 -7.09 7.67 5.27
CA TYR A 71 -6.62 6.31 5.11
C TYR A 71 -6.21 6.01 3.66
N VAL A 72 -7.04 6.35 2.69
CA VAL A 72 -6.74 6.20 1.26
C VAL A 72 -5.50 7.00 0.88
N PHE A 73 -5.39 8.24 1.36
CA PHE A 73 -4.23 9.08 1.11
C PHE A 73 -2.93 8.47 1.68
N ALA A 74 -2.97 7.91 2.89
CA ALA A 74 -1.82 7.22 3.47
C ALA A 74 -1.39 6.00 2.65
N LEU A 75 -2.35 5.19 2.16
CA LEU A 75 -2.07 4.07 1.28
C LEU A 75 -1.42 4.50 -0.05
N GLU A 76 -1.86 5.62 -0.62
CA GLU A 76 -1.24 6.17 -1.83
C GLU A 76 0.20 6.63 -1.61
N ILE A 77 0.51 7.20 -0.44
CA ILE A 77 1.87 7.58 -0.08
C ILE A 77 2.77 6.35 -0.03
N GLU A 78 2.35 5.30 0.67
CA GLU A 78 3.14 4.06 0.77
C GLU A 78 3.31 3.40 -0.59
N LYS A 79 2.27 3.37 -1.42
CA LYS A 79 2.37 2.87 -2.79
C LYS A 79 3.39 3.67 -3.62
N LYS A 80 3.37 5.01 -3.53
CA LYS A 80 4.33 5.87 -4.25
C LYS A 80 5.76 5.65 -3.76
N LYS A 81 5.96 5.41 -2.47
CA LYS A 81 7.25 5.09 -1.89
C LYS A 81 7.78 3.74 -2.41
N LEU A 82 6.93 2.72 -2.42
CA LEU A 82 7.27 1.39 -2.93
C LEU A 82 7.71 1.42 -4.40
N ILE A 83 6.98 2.17 -5.26
CA ILE A 83 7.36 2.35 -6.66
C ILE A 83 8.77 2.95 -6.79
N ARG A 84 9.10 3.97 -5.99
CA ARG A 84 10.44 4.57 -6.00
C ARG A 84 11.51 3.57 -5.56
N GLU A 85 11.24 2.78 -4.52
CA GLU A 85 12.18 1.76 -4.04
C GLU A 85 12.42 0.65 -5.07
N GLN A 86 11.39 0.26 -5.84
CA GLN A 86 11.52 -0.65 -6.97
C GLN A 86 12.39 -0.06 -8.09
N GLU A 87 12.12 1.19 -8.50
CA GLU A 87 12.91 1.90 -9.51
C GLU A 87 14.39 2.03 -9.10
N GLU A 88 14.65 2.38 -7.84
CA GLU A 88 16.01 2.44 -7.28
C GLU A 88 16.69 1.07 -7.29
N ASN A 89 15.97 0.00 -6.94
CA ASN A 89 16.50 -1.36 -6.97
C ASN A 89 16.88 -1.81 -8.39
N GLU A 90 16.06 -1.48 -9.39
CA GLU A 90 16.38 -1.75 -10.80
C GLU A 90 17.64 -1.00 -11.24
N GLN A 91 17.73 0.29 -10.91
CA GLN A 91 18.92 1.11 -11.22
C GLN A 91 20.19 0.54 -10.57
N GLN A 92 20.12 0.16 -9.29
CA GLN A 92 21.23 -0.46 -8.57
C GLN A 92 21.68 -1.76 -9.24
N TYR A 93 20.73 -2.61 -9.65
CA TYR A 93 21.04 -3.85 -10.36
C TYR A 93 21.75 -3.60 -11.69
N TYR A 94 21.23 -2.71 -12.52
CA TYR A 94 21.86 -2.40 -13.82
C TYR A 94 23.24 -1.78 -13.65
N GLN A 95 23.43 -0.93 -12.65
CA GLN A 95 24.73 -0.33 -12.35
C GLN A 95 25.73 -1.40 -11.91
N ALA A 96 25.37 -2.27 -10.96
CA ALA A 96 26.24 -3.35 -10.49
C ALA A 96 26.63 -4.31 -11.63
N MET A 97 25.68 -4.65 -12.51
CA MET A 97 25.94 -5.49 -13.68
C MET A 97 26.87 -4.82 -14.70
N LYS A 98 26.79 -3.50 -14.85
CA LYS A 98 27.70 -2.74 -15.73
C LYS A 98 29.11 -2.71 -15.16
N GLU A 99 29.24 -2.41 -13.87
CA GLU A 99 30.53 -2.36 -13.17
C GLU A 99 31.24 -3.72 -13.20
N LEU A 100 30.50 -4.82 -13.00
CA LEU A 100 31.04 -6.17 -13.12
C LEU A 100 31.62 -6.41 -14.52
N LYS A 101 30.86 -6.11 -15.58
CA LYS A 101 31.31 -6.27 -16.98
C LYS A 101 32.50 -5.39 -17.35
N GLU A 102 32.63 -4.22 -16.72
CA GLU A 102 33.78 -3.33 -16.90
C GLU A 102 35.02 -3.82 -16.16
N SER A 103 34.84 -4.48 -15.01
CA SER A 103 35.94 -5.07 -14.22
C SER A 103 36.52 -6.36 -14.80
N GLU A 104 35.76 -7.05 -15.66
CA GLU A 104 36.16 -8.27 -16.35
C GLU A 104 36.88 -8.02 -17.70
N LYS A 105 36.99 -6.75 -18.12
CA LYS A 105 37.72 -6.32 -19.33
C LYS A 105 39.16 -5.94 -19.04
#